data_AF-A0A455ZD34-F1
#
_entry.id   AF-A0A455ZD34-F1
#
_cell.length_a   1.000
_cell.length_b   1.000
_cell.length_c   1.000
_cell.angle_alpha   90.00
_cell.angle_beta   90.00
_cell.angle_gamma   90.00
#
_symmetry.space_group_name_H-M   'P 1'
#
loop_
_entity.id
_entity.type
_entity.pdbx_description
1 polymer ?
#
loop_
_entity_poly.entity_id
_entity_poly.type
_entity_poly.pdbx_seq_one_letter_code
_entity_poly.pdbx_strand_id
1 'polypeptide(L)'
;MKQLLDLSTFAKTLTDKGYDGYFQTEGAYPDKIKDSISQFLEACKNGTDKPLRPDSFSLRTYIEWNGDDKPKVDCYMRVRYEDGKFDVQKMDITRKDQYGHLMKKSELTNLSTGTVPTRKEAIALVSEPPKQKLSSQVRRLRM
;
A
#
# COMPACT_ATOMS: atom_id res chain seq x y z
N MET A 1 -14.77 -12.31 11.68
CA MET A 1 -13.64 -12.27 12.64
C MET A 1 -12.44 -11.69 11.91
N LYS A 2 -11.84 -10.60 12.43
CA LYS A 2 -10.58 -10.09 11.87
C LYS A 2 -9.47 -11.06 12.27
N GLN A 3 -8.91 -11.78 11.30
CA GLN A 3 -7.85 -12.75 11.57
C GLN A 3 -6.51 -12.02 11.59
N LEU A 4 -5.90 -11.95 12.78
CA LEU A 4 -4.51 -11.57 12.92
C LEU A 4 -3.64 -12.76 12.49
N LEU A 5 -2.72 -12.53 11.56
CA LEU A 5 -1.86 -13.54 10.96
C LEU A 5 -0.47 -13.50 11.60
N ASP A 6 0.25 -14.62 11.64
CA ASP A 6 1.68 -14.60 11.95
C ASP A 6 2.48 -13.88 10.83
N LEU A 7 3.69 -13.44 11.14
CA LEU A 7 4.53 -12.67 10.20
C LEU A 7 4.74 -13.40 8.86
N SER A 8 4.93 -14.72 8.90
CA SER A 8 5.21 -15.51 7.70
C SER A 8 3.98 -15.59 6.80
N THR A 9 2.81 -15.88 7.39
CA THR A 9 1.53 -15.94 6.67
C THR A 9 1.11 -14.56 6.17
N PHE A 10 1.34 -13.51 6.96
CA PHE A 10 1.09 -12.12 6.57
C PHE A 10 1.92 -11.73 5.33
N ALA A 11 3.24 -11.94 5.40
CA ALA A 11 4.13 -11.63 4.29
C ALA A 11 3.76 -12.44 3.03
N LYS A 12 3.52 -13.74 3.19
CA LYS A 12 3.11 -14.62 2.09
C LYS A 12 1.81 -14.15 1.44
N THR A 13 0.79 -13.80 2.23
CA THR A 13 -0.51 -13.34 1.71
C THR A 13 -0.37 -12.06 0.88
N LEU A 14 0.47 -11.11 1.31
CA LEU A 14 0.75 -9.90 0.55
C LEU A 14 1.57 -10.20 -0.72
N THR A 15 2.57 -11.07 -0.63
CA THR A 15 3.35 -11.49 -1.81
C THR A 15 2.50 -12.22 -2.84
N ASP A 16 1.60 -13.12 -2.42
CA ASP A 16 0.65 -13.82 -3.30
C ASP A 16 -0.30 -12.84 -4.02
N LYS A 17 -0.58 -11.68 -3.43
CA LYS A 17 -1.36 -10.58 -4.02
C LYS A 17 -0.54 -9.70 -4.98
N GLY A 18 0.72 -10.04 -5.21
CA GLY A 18 1.64 -9.33 -6.09
C GLY A 18 2.40 -8.19 -5.42
N TYR A 19 2.41 -8.12 -4.08
CA TYR A 19 3.27 -7.18 -3.35
C TYR A 19 4.64 -7.83 -3.05
N ASP A 20 5.41 -8.08 -4.10
CA ASP A 20 6.73 -8.71 -4.04
C ASP A 20 7.90 -7.69 -3.96
N GLY A 21 7.58 -6.39 -3.96
CA GLY A 21 8.54 -5.29 -3.95
C GLY A 21 9.32 -5.12 -2.65
N TYR A 22 10.09 -4.03 -2.58
CA TYR A 22 10.73 -3.60 -1.35
C TYR A 22 9.77 -2.77 -0.50
N PHE A 23 9.90 -2.93 0.80
CA PHE A 23 9.10 -2.27 1.81
C PHE A 23 10.01 -1.46 2.71
N GLN A 24 9.51 -0.31 3.10
CA GLN A 24 10.08 0.52 4.14
C GLN A 24 9.13 0.50 5.31
N THR A 25 9.52 -0.17 6.39
CA THR A 25 8.81 -0.11 7.67
C THR A 25 9.10 1.23 8.34
N GLU A 26 8.24 1.65 9.26
CA GLU A 26 8.50 2.75 10.18
C GLU A 26 9.93 2.66 10.76
N GLY A 27 10.61 3.80 10.95
CA GLY A 27 12.05 3.79 11.28
C GLY A 27 12.98 3.60 10.07
N ALA A 28 12.42 3.54 8.85
CA ALA A 28 13.15 3.52 7.58
C ALA A 28 13.91 2.23 7.26
N TYR A 29 13.53 1.09 7.85
CA TYR A 29 14.11 -0.24 7.57
C TYR A 29 13.70 -0.76 6.18
N PRO A 30 14.59 -0.75 5.16
CA PRO A 30 14.24 -1.12 3.80
C PRO A 30 14.59 -2.58 3.52
N ASP A 31 13.59 -3.44 3.32
CA ASP A 31 13.82 -4.84 2.92
C ASP A 31 12.55 -5.47 2.31
N LYS A 32 12.50 -6.79 2.11
CA LYS A 32 11.26 -7.53 1.88
C LYS A 32 10.36 -7.44 3.11
N ILE A 33 9.06 -7.69 2.93
CA ILE A 33 8.03 -7.51 3.99
C ILE A 33 8.44 -8.16 5.31
N LYS A 34 8.86 -9.43 5.27
CA LYS A 34 9.23 -10.19 6.47
C LYS A 34 10.42 -9.56 7.17
N ASP A 35 11.53 -9.40 6.45
CA ASP A 35 12.80 -8.92 6.99
C ASP A 35 12.70 -7.46 7.46
N SER A 36 12.01 -6.60 6.70
CA SER A 36 11.79 -5.19 7.04
C SER A 36 11.02 -5.04 8.35
N ILE A 37 9.96 -5.84 8.54
CA ILE A 37 9.19 -5.86 9.79
C ILE A 37 10.02 -6.47 10.93
N SER A 38 10.72 -7.58 10.69
CA SER A 38 11.55 -8.23 11.70
C SER A 38 12.65 -7.30 12.23
N GLN A 39 13.37 -6.62 11.35
CA GLN A 39 14.42 -5.66 11.73
C GLN A 39 13.84 -4.50 12.56
N PHE A 40 12.69 -3.96 12.15
CA PHE A 40 12.02 -2.89 12.91
C PHE A 40 11.61 -3.36 14.31
N LEU A 41 10.95 -4.52 14.42
CA LEU A 41 10.53 -5.07 15.72
C LEU A 41 11.71 -5.38 16.63
N GLU A 42 12.81 -5.88 16.07
CA GLU A 42 14.05 -6.11 16.81
C GLU A 42 14.67 -4.80 17.30
N ALA A 43 14.71 -3.77 16.47
CA ALA A 43 15.21 -2.45 16.85
C ALA A 43 14.36 -1.79 17.94
N CYS A 44 13.02 -1.92 17.88
CA CYS A 44 12.13 -1.50 18.95
C CYS A 44 12.39 -2.25 20.26
N LYS A 45 12.60 -3.57 20.19
CA LYS A 45 12.88 -4.43 21.36
C LYS A 45 14.22 -4.08 22.00
N ASN A 46 15.23 -3.78 21.18
CA ASN A 46 16.58 -3.44 21.63
C ASN A 46 16.71 -1.95 22.04
N GLY A 47 15.63 -1.16 21.96
CA GLY A 47 15.63 0.26 22.30
C GLY A 47 16.44 1.14 21.35
N THR A 48 16.76 0.64 20.15
CA THR A 48 17.52 1.37 19.12
C THR A 48 16.59 2.22 18.23
N ASP A 49 15.31 1.85 18.15
CA ASP A 49 14.25 2.67 17.56
C ASP A 49 13.20 3.04 18.63
N LYS A 50 12.22 3.84 18.23
CA LYS A 50 11.09 4.27 19.05
C LYS A 50 10.35 3.05 19.58
N PRO A 51 9.80 3.13 20.81
CA PRO A 51 9.00 2.05 21.34
C PRO A 51 7.82 1.78 20.41
N LEU A 52 7.56 0.51 20.16
CA LEU A 52 6.46 0.08 19.33
C LEU A 52 5.15 0.60 19.92
N ARG A 53 4.39 1.36 19.15
CA ARG A 53 3.05 1.76 19.57
C ARG A 53 2.17 0.51 19.65
N PRO A 54 1.34 0.38 20.71
CA PRO A 54 0.61 -0.86 20.96
C PRO A 54 -0.41 -1.23 19.87
N ASP A 55 -0.82 -0.30 19.01
CA ASP A 55 -1.98 -0.52 18.14
C ASP A 55 -1.64 -0.73 16.66
N SER A 56 -0.53 -0.17 16.16
CA SER A 56 -0.19 -0.26 14.73
C SER A 56 1.15 0.38 14.38
N PHE A 57 1.75 -0.07 13.28
CA PHE A 57 2.88 0.58 12.62
C PHE A 57 2.61 0.80 11.12
N SER A 58 3.51 1.54 10.48
CA SER A 58 3.42 1.94 9.07
C SER A 58 4.30 1.08 8.16
N LEU A 59 3.79 0.68 7.00
CA LEU A 59 4.54 0.08 5.90
C LEU A 59 4.37 0.91 4.65
N ARG A 60 5.46 1.24 3.96
CA ARG A 60 5.43 1.91 2.66
C ARG A 60 6.09 1.05 1.60
N THR A 61 5.52 1.02 0.41
CA THR A 61 6.12 0.35 -0.76
C THR A 61 5.74 1.07 -2.05
N TYR A 62 6.54 0.90 -3.10
CA TYR A 62 6.17 1.31 -4.45
C TYR A 62 5.54 0.13 -5.17
N ILE A 63 4.27 0.27 -5.57
CA ILE A 63 3.59 -0.74 -6.37
C ILE A 63 3.79 -0.51 -7.87
N GLU A 64 4.14 0.71 -8.27
CA GLU A 64 4.55 1.05 -9.62
C GLU A 64 5.68 2.09 -9.57
N TRP A 65 6.86 1.71 -10.06
CA TRP A 65 8.01 2.58 -10.21
C TRP A 65 8.66 2.29 -11.58
N ASN A 66 8.68 3.28 -12.46
CA ASN A 66 9.18 3.12 -13.83
C ASN A 66 10.40 4.01 -14.14
N GLY A 67 11.05 4.57 -13.10
CA GLY A 67 12.10 5.58 -13.21
C GLY A 67 11.67 6.91 -12.57
N ASP A 68 12.63 7.78 -12.34
CA ASP A 68 12.42 9.05 -11.64
C ASP A 68 11.60 10.04 -12.49
N ASP A 69 11.82 10.05 -13.79
CA ASP A 69 11.11 10.91 -14.76
C ASP A 69 9.68 10.44 -15.09
N LYS A 70 9.16 9.42 -14.40
CA LYS A 70 7.83 8.85 -14.67
C LYS A 70 6.92 8.93 -13.44
N PRO A 71 5.60 9.03 -13.65
CA PRO A 71 4.65 8.89 -12.56
C PRO A 71 4.85 7.56 -11.83
N LYS A 72 4.68 7.60 -10.51
CA LYS A 72 4.86 6.47 -9.62
C LYS A 72 3.64 6.28 -8.73
N VAL A 73 3.43 5.04 -8.30
CA VAL A 73 2.36 4.70 -7.38
C VAL A 73 2.96 4.18 -6.08
N ASP A 74 2.81 5.01 -5.05
CA ASP A 74 3.09 4.70 -3.66
C ASP A 74 1.91 3.95 -3.04
N CYS A 75 2.22 2.98 -2.19
CA CYS A 75 1.29 2.33 -1.31
C CYS A 75 1.77 2.51 0.13
N TYR A 76 0.88 2.99 0.99
CA TYR A 76 1.08 3.09 2.42
C TYR A 76 0.05 2.21 3.13
N MET A 77 0.49 1.31 3.99
CA MET A 77 -0.36 0.39 4.75
C MET A 77 -0.17 0.65 6.23
N ARG A 78 -1.29 0.69 6.96
CA ARG A 78 -1.29 0.70 8.42
C ARG A 78 -1.57 -0.70 8.92
N VAL A 79 -0.59 -1.30 9.57
CA VAL A 79 -0.63 -2.68 10.04
C VAL A 79 -0.88 -2.68 11.54
N ARG A 80 -1.96 -3.34 11.98
CA ARG A 80 -2.18 -3.70 13.38
C ARG A 80 -1.13 -4.71 13.79
N TYR A 81 -0.56 -4.53 14.97
CA TYR A 81 0.32 -5.50 15.58
C TYR A 81 -0.12 -5.76 17.01
N GLU A 82 -0.41 -7.01 17.33
CA GLU A 82 -0.83 -7.44 18.66
C GLU A 82 -0.32 -8.86 18.91
N ASP A 83 0.44 -9.05 20.00
CA ASP A 83 0.98 -10.35 20.43
C ASP A 83 1.68 -11.16 19.31
N GLY A 84 2.50 -10.49 18.49
CA GLY A 84 3.25 -11.15 17.40
C GLY A 84 2.41 -11.45 16.16
N LYS A 85 1.17 -10.94 16.09
CA LYS A 85 0.27 -11.13 14.97
C LYS A 85 -0.06 -9.81 14.27
N PHE A 86 -0.37 -9.89 12.98
CA PHE A 86 -0.41 -8.76 12.04
C PHE A 86 -1.74 -8.74 11.28
N ASP A 87 -2.29 -7.54 11.04
CA ASP A 87 -3.42 -7.35 10.13
C ASP A 87 -3.41 -5.96 9.47
N VAL A 88 -3.76 -5.87 8.18
CA VAL A 88 -3.85 -4.57 7.50
C VAL A 88 -5.17 -3.88 7.83
N GLN A 89 -5.13 -2.75 8.54
CA GLN A 89 -6.33 -1.99 8.91
C GLN A 89 -6.73 -0.93 7.88
N LYS A 90 -5.72 -0.26 7.31
CA LYS A 90 -5.88 0.85 6.37
C LYS A 90 -4.83 0.74 5.28
N MET A 91 -5.19 1.13 4.07
CA MET A 91 -4.28 1.26 2.95
C MET A 91 -4.56 2.55 2.20
N ASP A 92 -3.53 3.37 1.99
CA ASP A 92 -3.55 4.59 1.21
C ASP A 92 -2.72 4.35 -0.06
N ILE A 93 -3.36 4.43 -1.23
CA ILE A 93 -2.70 4.29 -2.52
C ILE A 93 -2.63 5.67 -3.15
N THR A 94 -1.44 6.07 -3.56
CA THR A 94 -1.16 7.43 -4.01
C THR A 94 -0.38 7.39 -5.31
N ARG A 95 -0.93 7.99 -6.36
CA ARG A 95 -0.21 8.25 -7.62
C ARG A 95 0.37 9.65 -7.60
N LYS A 96 1.67 9.74 -7.87
CA LYS A 96 2.40 11.00 -7.97
C LYS A 96 3.00 11.17 -9.36
N ASP A 97 3.15 12.41 -9.79
CA ASP A 97 3.91 12.74 -10.99
C ASP A 97 5.43 12.57 -10.75
N GLN A 98 6.22 12.83 -11.79
CA GLN A 98 7.68 12.80 -11.76
C GLN A 98 8.31 13.77 -10.73
N TYR A 99 7.64 14.88 -10.43
CA TYR A 99 8.08 15.88 -9.46
C TYR A 99 7.60 15.57 -8.03
N GLY A 100 6.84 14.48 -7.85
CA GLY A 100 6.27 14.08 -6.57
C GLY A 100 4.94 14.75 -6.22
N HIS A 101 4.32 15.51 -7.12
CA HIS A 101 3.01 16.08 -6.89
C HIS A 101 1.93 15.01 -6.91
N LEU A 102 0.99 15.12 -5.97
CA LEU A 102 -0.15 14.21 -5.86
C LEU A 102 -1.08 14.35 -7.08
N MET A 103 -1.21 13.30 -7.87
CA MET A 103 -2.18 13.25 -8.98
C MET A 103 -3.51 12.67 -8.51
N LYS A 104 -3.47 11.54 -7.81
CA LYS A 104 -4.67 10.84 -7.32
C LYS A 104 -4.36 10.05 -6.06
N LYS A 105 -5.33 10.01 -5.14
CA LYS A 105 -5.27 9.23 -3.91
C LYS A 105 -6.52 8.35 -3.80
N SER A 106 -6.34 7.14 -3.29
CA SER A 106 -7.43 6.26 -2.88
C SER A 106 -7.15 5.78 -1.46
N GLU A 107 -8.13 5.94 -0.57
CA GLU A 107 -8.03 5.53 0.83
C GLU A 107 -8.98 4.36 1.07
N LEU A 108 -8.42 3.24 1.50
CA LEU A 108 -9.14 2.03 1.84
C LEU A 108 -9.08 1.85 3.35
N THR A 109 -10.24 1.88 3.99
CA THR A 109 -10.40 1.70 5.44
C THR A 109 -11.12 0.39 5.73
N ASN A 110 -11.09 -0.04 7.00
CA ASN A 110 -11.74 -1.29 7.44
C ASN A 110 -11.27 -2.52 6.66
N LEU A 111 -9.99 -2.53 6.29
CA LEU A 111 -9.37 -3.67 5.64
C LEU A 111 -9.08 -4.78 6.66
N SER A 112 -8.79 -5.94 6.09
CA SER A 112 -8.12 -7.07 6.71
C SER A 112 -7.13 -7.61 5.68
N THR A 113 -6.13 -8.37 6.11
CA THR A 113 -5.11 -8.91 5.20
C THR A 113 -5.72 -9.73 4.05
N GLY A 114 -6.85 -10.40 4.30
CA GLY A 114 -7.64 -11.11 3.29
C GLY A 114 -8.35 -10.20 2.28
N THR A 115 -8.80 -9.01 2.68
CA THR A 115 -9.52 -8.05 1.83
C THR A 115 -8.63 -6.99 1.17
N VAL A 116 -7.32 -6.99 1.45
CA VAL A 116 -6.35 -6.15 0.72
C VAL A 116 -6.48 -6.41 -0.79
N PRO A 117 -6.65 -5.38 -1.64
CA PRO A 117 -6.72 -5.56 -3.08
C PRO A 117 -5.42 -6.16 -3.62
N THR A 118 -5.45 -6.80 -4.78
CA THR A 118 -4.20 -7.18 -5.47
C THR A 118 -3.44 -5.94 -5.93
N ARG A 119 -2.14 -6.08 -6.19
CA ARG A 119 -1.31 -4.99 -6.74
C ARG A 119 -1.94 -4.35 -7.98
N LYS A 120 -2.49 -5.16 -8.90
CA LYS A 120 -3.15 -4.68 -10.12
C LYS A 120 -4.41 -3.87 -9.82
N GLU A 121 -5.25 -4.35 -8.91
CA GLU A 121 -6.45 -3.62 -8.47
C GLU A 121 -6.10 -2.31 -7.77
N ALA A 122 -5.06 -2.32 -6.92
CA ALA A 122 -4.57 -1.13 -6.25
C ALA A 122 -4.11 -0.05 -7.24
N ILE A 123 -3.36 -0.45 -8.29
CA ILE A 123 -2.96 0.47 -9.36
C ILE A 123 -4.18 0.98 -10.13
N ALA A 124 -5.18 0.13 -10.39
CA ALA A 124 -6.40 0.51 -11.09
C ALA A 124 -7.22 1.58 -10.34
N LEU A 125 -7.19 1.59 -9.00
CA LEU A 125 -7.89 2.61 -8.19
C LEU A 125 -7.36 4.02 -8.43
N VAL A 126 -6.05 4.17 -8.66
CA VAL A 126 -5.39 5.46 -8.89
C VAL A 126 -4.97 5.70 -10.33
N SER A 127 -5.14 4.70 -11.20
CA SER A 127 -5.20 4.90 -12.63
C SER A 127 -6.53 5.55 -12.98
N GLU A 128 -6.51 6.53 -13.88
CA GLU A 128 -7.75 6.97 -14.49
C GLU A 128 -8.20 5.87 -15.46
N PRO A 129 -9.49 5.46 -15.50
CA PRO A 129 -10.00 4.91 -16.73
C PRO A 129 -9.83 6.01 -17.80
N PRO A 130 -9.54 5.68 -19.08
CA PRO A 130 -9.74 6.66 -20.12
C PRO A 130 -11.21 7.12 -19.98
N LYS A 131 -11.43 8.41 -19.70
CA LYS A 131 -12.76 9.02 -19.80
C LYS A 131 -13.14 9.02 -21.28
N GLN A 132 -13.45 7.87 -21.86
CA GLN A 132 -14.39 7.82 -22.97
C GLN A 132 -15.78 7.98 -22.37
N LYS A 133 -16.10 9.23 -21.97
CA LYS A 133 -17.46 9.70 -22.16
C LYS A 133 -17.63 9.90 -23.66
N LEU A 134 -17.87 8.82 -24.38
CA LEU A 134 -18.62 8.85 -25.64
C LEU A 134 -20.06 9.27 -25.28
N SER A 135 -20.26 10.50 -24.79
CA SER A 135 -21.53 11.15 -25.02
C SER A 135 -21.46 11.63 -26.45
N SER A 136 -21.94 10.79 -27.36
CA SER A 136 -22.39 11.18 -28.69
C SER A 136 -23.34 12.37 -28.52
N GLN A 137 -22.79 13.59 -28.53
CA GLN A 137 -23.58 14.79 -28.77
C GLN A 137 -23.99 14.70 -30.23
N VAL A 138 -25.13 14.05 -30.43
CA VAL A 138 -25.90 14.10 -31.67
C VAL A 138 -26.08 15.58 -32.02
N ARG A 139 -25.28 16.07 -32.96
CA ARG A 139 -25.50 17.35 -33.62
C ARG A 139 -26.82 17.22 -34.39
N ARG A 140 -27.93 17.66 -33.78
CA ARG A 140 -29.11 18.02 -34.56
C ARG A 140 -28.86 19.44 -35.11
N LEU A 141 -28.31 19.50 -36.31
CA LEU A 141 -28.52 20.66 -37.18
C LEU A 141 -30.02 20.71 -37.47
N ARG A 142 -30.72 21.74 -36.99
CA ARG A 142 -32.03 22.10 -37.50
C ARG A 142 -31.80 22.97 -38.75
N MET A 143 -32.32 22.52 -39.88
CA MET A 143 -32.71 23.40 -40.99
C MET A 143 -33.94 24.20 -40.58
#